data_AF-A0A1X3ITF0-F1
#
_entry.id   AF-A0A1X3ITF0-F1
#
_cell.length_a   1.000
_cell.length_b   1.000
_cell.length_c   1.000
_cell.angle_alpha   90.00
_cell.angle_beta   90.00
_cell.angle_gamma   90.00
#
_symmetry.space_group_name_H-M   'P 1'
#
loop_
_entity.id
_entity.type
_entity.pdbx_description
1 polymer ?
#
loop_
_entity_poly.entity_id
_entity_poly.type
_entity_poly.pdbx_seq_one_letter_code
_entity_poly.pdbx_strand_id
1 'polypeptide(L)'
;MTEAENNTVPEINKTVEQMLAQGQWQDALDFWIHNTDSLTLIKWLAQFISQSSSVEDSVLLLSIAKWNEGDDEQRWEIFKNSESAGFSTQTGALGLSLFVSQGSLSPAPYNPVHAPSCSEKKIIYGVLMTQSCKAHDTPDEGVFFLFQHWCNSQP
;
A
#
# COMPACT_ATOMS: atom_id res chain seq x y z
N MET A 1 -4.85 -24.36 8.45
CA MET A 1 -4.95 -23.05 9.14
C MET A 1 -3.70 -22.92 10.00
N THR A 2 -2.66 -22.32 9.46
CA THR A 2 -1.54 -21.83 10.27
C THR A 2 -2.04 -20.56 10.95
N GLU A 3 -2.00 -20.54 12.28
CA GLU A 3 -2.24 -19.34 13.08
C GLU A 3 -1.31 -18.24 12.54
N ALA A 4 -1.87 -17.09 12.17
CA ALA A 4 -1.06 -15.91 11.92
C ALA A 4 -0.41 -15.54 13.26
N GLU A 5 0.91 -15.69 13.35
CA GLU A 5 1.66 -15.13 14.46
C GLU A 5 1.39 -13.62 14.47
N ASN A 6 0.70 -13.14 15.52
CA ASN A 6 0.46 -11.71 15.71
C ASN A 6 1.79 -11.05 16.12
N ASN A 7 2.65 -10.81 15.13
CA ASN A 7 3.90 -10.10 15.31
C ASN A 7 3.60 -8.65 15.65
N THR A 8 4.27 -8.13 16.67
CA THR A 8 4.21 -6.69 16.99
C THR A 8 4.97 -5.87 15.95
N VAL A 9 4.64 -4.58 15.78
CA VAL A 9 5.36 -3.69 14.83
C VAL A 9 6.89 -3.74 15.00
N PRO A 10 7.46 -3.71 16.24
CA PRO A 10 8.90 -3.85 16.43
C PRO A 10 9.47 -5.20 15.97
N GLU A 11 8.73 -6.30 16.17
CA GLU A 11 9.15 -7.64 15.72
C GLU A 11 9.12 -7.75 14.20
N ILE A 12 8.07 -7.22 13.57
CA ILE A 12 7.98 -7.14 12.11
C ILE A 12 9.18 -6.38 11.56
N ASN A 13 9.46 -5.20 12.11
CA ASN A 13 10.53 -4.36 11.61
C ASN A 13 11.89 -5.04 11.74
N LYS A 14 12.16 -5.65 12.89
CA LYS A 14 13.40 -6.39 13.13
C LYS A 14 13.58 -7.55 12.15
N THR A 15 12.52 -8.31 11.87
CA THR A 15 12.58 -9.42 10.91
C THR A 15 12.88 -8.91 9.50
N VAL A 16 12.21 -7.84 9.06
CA VAL A 16 12.46 -7.23 7.75
C VAL A 16 13.91 -6.73 7.64
N GLU A 17 14.43 -6.03 8.66
CA GLU A 17 15.83 -5.59 8.69
C GLU A 17 16.82 -6.75 8.58
N GLN A 18 16.56 -7.86 9.28
CA GLN A 18 17.41 -9.04 9.24
C GLN A 18 17.40 -9.71 7.85
N MET A 19 16.25 -9.80 7.20
CA MET A 19 16.12 -10.35 5.85
C MET A 19 16.82 -9.46 4.83
N LEU A 20 16.68 -8.14 4.95
CA LEU A 20 17.38 -7.17 4.10
C LEU A 20 18.90 -7.26 4.27
N ALA A 21 19.40 -7.36 5.51
CA ALA A 21 20.83 -7.53 5.78
C ALA A 21 21.41 -8.84 5.22
N GLN A 22 20.57 -9.85 4.99
CA GLN A 22 20.94 -11.13 4.37
C GLN A 22 20.77 -11.14 2.84
N GLY A 23 20.38 -10.01 2.24
CA GLY A 23 20.12 -9.90 0.80
C GLY A 23 18.81 -10.54 0.34
N GLN A 24 17.95 -10.97 1.27
CA GLN A 24 16.65 -11.59 0.99
C GLN A 24 15.56 -10.54 0.77
N TRP A 25 15.83 -9.56 -0.09
CA TRP A 25 14.99 -8.36 -0.21
C TRP A 25 13.56 -8.63 -0.72
N GLN A 26 13.38 -9.64 -1.57
CA GLN A 26 12.03 -10.03 -2.06
C GLN A 26 11.20 -10.66 -0.95
N ASP A 27 11.81 -11.57 -0.18
CA ASP A 27 11.15 -12.20 0.97
C ASP A 27 10.86 -11.16 2.06
N ALA A 28 11.78 -10.20 2.26
CA ALA A 28 11.59 -9.08 3.18
C ALA A 28 10.39 -8.22 2.79
N LEU A 29 10.26 -7.89 1.49
CA LEU A 29 9.14 -7.12 0.96
C LEU A 29 7.81 -7.88 1.12
N ASP A 30 7.80 -9.18 0.82
CA ASP A 30 6.61 -10.02 0.97
C ASP A 30 6.19 -10.13 2.45
N PHE A 31 7.15 -10.38 3.35
CA PHE A 31 6.93 -10.46 4.78
C PHE A 31 6.38 -9.13 5.34
N TRP A 32 6.98 -8.00 4.93
CA TRP A 32 6.55 -6.67 5.36
C TRP A 32 5.07 -6.42 5.00
N ILE A 33 4.67 -6.67 3.75
CA ILE A 33 3.30 -6.43 3.27
C ILE A 33 2.30 -7.37 3.95
N HIS A 34 2.68 -8.64 4.18
CA HIS A 34 1.77 -9.61 4.75
C HIS A 34 1.50 -9.39 6.24
N ASN A 35 2.47 -8.83 6.96
CA ASN A 35 2.39 -8.59 8.41
C ASN A 35 2.02 -7.15 8.79
N THR A 36 1.89 -6.23 7.82
CA THR A 36 1.48 -4.84 8.08
C THR A 36 0.01 -4.64 7.73
N ASP A 37 -0.69 -3.83 8.52
CA ASP A 37 -2.05 -3.39 8.17
C ASP A 37 -2.07 -2.69 6.80
N SER A 38 -2.96 -3.15 5.92
CA SER A 38 -2.98 -2.69 4.54
C SER A 38 -3.40 -1.23 4.43
N LEU A 39 -4.34 -0.76 5.25
CA LEU A 39 -4.77 0.65 5.20
C LEU A 39 -3.62 1.58 5.59
N THR A 40 -2.89 1.23 6.65
CA THR A 40 -1.71 1.98 7.11
C THR A 40 -0.66 2.04 6.03
N LEU A 41 -0.36 0.92 5.37
CA LEU A 41 0.64 0.85 4.30
C LEU A 41 0.20 1.63 3.05
N ILE A 42 -1.08 1.56 2.67
CA ILE A 42 -1.67 2.32 1.56
C ILE A 42 -1.54 3.83 1.81
N LYS A 43 -1.94 4.29 3.00
CA LYS A 43 -1.89 5.72 3.37
C LYS A 43 -0.47 6.24 3.37
N TRP A 44 0.47 5.49 3.95
CA TRP A 44 1.89 5.86 3.93
C TRP A 44 2.44 5.93 2.50
N LEU A 45 2.17 4.92 1.67
CA LEU A 45 2.61 4.92 0.27
C LEU A 45 2.07 6.12 -0.49
N ALA A 46 0.78 6.45 -0.29
CA ALA A 46 0.16 7.59 -0.94
C ALA A 46 0.84 8.91 -0.53
N GLN A 47 1.07 9.10 0.78
CA GLN A 47 1.79 10.26 1.32
C GLN A 47 3.25 10.36 0.85
N PHE A 48 3.91 9.21 0.68
CA PHE A 48 5.29 9.15 0.20
C PHE A 48 5.38 9.51 -1.29
N ILE A 49 4.58 8.86 -2.13
CA ILE A 49 4.59 9.06 -3.59
C ILE A 49 4.15 10.48 -3.96
N SER A 50 3.23 11.09 -3.21
CA SER A 50 2.75 12.46 -3.49
C SER A 50 3.86 13.51 -3.46
N GLN A 51 4.97 13.27 -2.75
CA GLN A 51 6.07 14.23 -2.62
C GLN A 51 6.86 14.44 -3.93
N SER A 52 6.74 13.49 -4.87
CA SER A 52 7.48 13.50 -6.14
C SER A 52 6.58 13.37 -7.37
N SER A 53 5.26 13.51 -7.17
CA SER A 53 4.26 13.30 -8.22
C SER A 53 3.85 14.59 -8.92
N SER A 54 3.14 14.47 -10.04
CA SER A 54 2.48 15.60 -10.69
C SER A 54 1.44 16.24 -9.75
N VAL A 55 0.99 17.47 -10.05
CA VAL A 55 -0.03 18.14 -9.23
C VAL A 55 -1.33 17.33 -9.20
N GLU A 56 -1.75 16.81 -10.35
CA GLU A 56 -2.99 16.03 -10.50
C GLU A 56 -2.92 14.71 -9.70
N ASP A 57 -1.81 13.96 -9.84
CA ASP A 57 -1.58 12.75 -9.06
C ASP A 57 -1.50 13.03 -7.55
N SER A 58 -0.84 14.12 -7.17
CA SER A 58 -0.66 14.49 -5.77
C SER A 58 -1.98 14.78 -5.09
N VAL A 59 -2.95 15.38 -5.78
CA VAL A 59 -4.29 15.61 -5.23
C VAL A 59 -4.97 14.28 -4.88
N LEU A 60 -4.96 13.32 -5.80
CA LEU A 60 -5.57 12.00 -5.57
C LEU A 60 -4.83 11.22 -4.47
N LEU A 61 -3.49 11.23 -4.48
CA LEU A 61 -2.68 10.57 -3.45
C LEU A 61 -2.93 11.16 -2.05
N LEU A 62 -3.06 12.49 -1.94
CA LEU A 62 -3.38 13.13 -0.67
C LEU A 62 -4.82 12.83 -0.20
N SER A 63 -5.77 12.65 -1.12
CA SER A 63 -7.12 12.16 -0.79
C SER A 63 -7.07 10.74 -0.23
N ILE A 64 -6.27 9.84 -0.83
CA ILE A 64 -6.05 8.48 -0.31
C ILE A 64 -5.43 8.53 1.10
N ALA A 65 -4.37 9.32 1.29
CA ALA A 65 -3.67 9.43 2.56
C ALA A 65 -4.56 9.95 3.71
N LYS A 66 -5.50 10.85 3.39
CA LYS A 66 -6.41 11.51 4.36
C LYS A 66 -7.76 10.82 4.51
N TRP A 67 -8.04 9.78 3.72
CA TRP A 67 -9.33 9.09 3.75
C TRP A 67 -9.64 8.55 5.16
N ASN A 68 -10.86 8.78 5.63
CA ASN A 68 -11.29 8.33 6.95
C ASN A 68 -12.04 7.00 6.86
N GLU A 69 -11.73 6.09 7.77
CA GLU A 69 -12.38 4.77 7.81
C GLU A 69 -13.89 4.92 7.97
N GLY A 70 -14.66 4.23 7.11
CA GLY A 70 -16.12 4.29 7.07
C GLY A 70 -16.71 5.39 6.18
N ASP A 71 -15.89 6.29 5.60
CA ASP A 71 -16.35 7.26 4.61
C ASP A 71 -16.51 6.61 3.22
N ASP A 72 -17.63 5.92 3.01
CA ASP A 72 -17.87 5.16 1.79
C ASP A 72 -18.03 6.07 0.55
N GLU A 73 -18.61 7.25 0.71
CA GLU A 73 -18.79 8.22 -0.38
C GLU A 73 -17.43 8.68 -0.91
N GLN A 74 -16.52 9.08 -0.02
CA GLN A 74 -15.16 9.44 -0.41
C GLN A 74 -14.38 8.24 -0.95
N ARG A 75 -14.60 7.03 -0.44
CA ARG A 75 -13.96 5.80 -0.95
C ARG A 75 -14.33 5.56 -2.42
N TRP A 76 -15.60 5.74 -2.79
CA TRP A 76 -16.06 5.64 -4.17
C TRP A 76 -15.54 6.78 -5.06
N GLU A 77 -15.47 8.00 -4.55
CA GLU A 77 -14.87 9.13 -5.27
C GLU A 77 -13.40 8.86 -5.61
N ILE A 78 -12.61 8.42 -4.63
CA ILE A 78 -11.21 8.01 -4.82
C ILE A 78 -11.11 6.92 -5.87
N PHE A 79 -11.96 5.90 -5.83
CA PHE A 79 -11.97 4.83 -6.83
C PHE A 79 -12.22 5.37 -8.25
N LYS A 80 -13.18 6.28 -8.44
CA LYS A 80 -13.47 6.88 -9.75
C LYS A 80 -12.35 7.76 -10.28
N ASN A 81 -11.71 8.52 -9.40
CA ASN A 81 -10.53 9.31 -9.77
C ASN A 81 -9.35 8.40 -10.11
N SER A 82 -9.21 7.27 -9.42
CA SER A 82 -8.18 6.26 -9.67
C SER A 82 -8.39 5.51 -10.98
N GLU A 83 -9.64 5.21 -11.34
CA GLU A 83 -10.02 4.68 -12.65
C GLU A 83 -9.62 5.65 -13.75
N SER A 84 -9.88 6.94 -13.56
CA SER A 84 -9.55 8.00 -14.52
C SER A 84 -8.03 8.21 -14.68
N ALA A 85 -7.27 8.09 -13.60
CA ALA A 85 -5.80 8.09 -13.63
C ALA A 85 -5.21 6.81 -14.27
N GLY A 86 -5.99 5.73 -14.32
CA GLY A 86 -5.63 4.43 -14.86
C GLY A 86 -5.00 3.51 -13.82
N PHE A 87 -5.56 2.31 -13.65
CA PHE A 87 -5.10 1.33 -12.65
C PHE A 87 -3.71 0.74 -12.91
N SER A 88 -3.13 0.97 -14.09
CA SER A 88 -1.73 0.61 -14.36
C SER A 88 -0.71 1.62 -13.81
N THR A 89 -1.16 2.79 -13.33
CA THR A 89 -0.30 3.79 -12.68
C THR A 89 -0.19 3.49 -11.18
N GLN A 90 0.89 3.96 -10.53
CA GLN A 90 1.02 3.80 -9.07
C GLN A 90 -0.12 4.49 -8.32
N THR A 91 -0.52 5.69 -8.76
CA THR A 91 -1.65 6.45 -8.20
C THR A 91 -2.96 5.68 -8.30
N GLY A 92 -3.33 5.24 -9.51
CA GLY A 92 -4.57 4.52 -9.74
C GLY A 92 -4.60 3.17 -9.03
N ALA A 93 -3.47 2.45 -9.02
CA ALA A 93 -3.34 1.18 -8.31
C ALA A 93 -3.54 1.34 -6.79
N LEU A 94 -2.98 2.38 -6.17
CA LEU A 94 -3.17 2.62 -4.73
C LEU A 94 -4.63 2.91 -4.37
N GLY A 95 -5.32 3.72 -5.16
CA GLY A 95 -6.74 3.98 -4.90
C GLY A 95 -7.62 2.75 -5.15
N LEU A 96 -7.28 1.88 -6.11
CA LEU A 96 -7.91 0.57 -6.26
C LEU A 96 -7.66 -0.31 -5.04
N SER A 97 -6.42 -0.33 -4.52
CA SER A 97 -6.06 -1.09 -3.32
C SER A 97 -6.87 -0.65 -2.08
N LEU A 98 -7.05 0.67 -1.91
CA LEU A 98 -7.93 1.22 -0.88
C LEU A 98 -9.37 0.74 -1.08
N PHE A 99 -9.88 0.87 -2.30
CA PHE A 99 -11.27 0.54 -2.62
C PHE A 99 -11.59 -0.93 -2.31
N VAL A 100 -10.73 -1.86 -2.71
CA VAL A 100 -10.96 -3.30 -2.53
C VAL A 100 -10.75 -3.77 -1.09
N SER A 101 -9.97 -3.05 -0.29
CA SER A 101 -9.66 -3.44 1.10
C SER A 101 -10.65 -2.89 2.12
N GLN A 102 -11.28 -1.75 1.86
CA GLN A 102 -12.02 -1.00 2.89
C GLN A 102 -13.55 -1.02 2.76
N GLY A 103 -14.12 -1.82 1.84
CA GLY A 103 -15.57 -1.86 1.72
C GLY A 103 -16.09 -2.80 0.66
N SER A 104 -17.39 -2.64 0.37
CA SER A 104 -18.06 -3.38 -0.69
C SER A 104 -17.66 -2.85 -2.06
N LEU A 105 -17.47 -3.77 -3.02
CA LEU A 105 -17.29 -3.48 -4.44
C LEU A 105 -18.63 -3.16 -5.14
N SER A 106 -19.75 -3.48 -4.50
CA SER A 106 -21.09 -3.11 -4.97
C SER A 106 -21.60 -1.89 -4.19
N PRO A 107 -22.21 -0.90 -4.87
CA PRO A 107 -22.82 0.24 -4.19
C PRO A 107 -24.16 -0.14 -3.56
N ALA A 108 -24.65 0.67 -2.61
CA ALA A 108 -26.02 0.52 -2.12
C ALA A 108 -27.05 0.71 -3.27
N PRO A 109 -28.20 0.01 -3.25
CA PRO A 109 -28.68 -0.92 -2.22
C PRO A 109 -28.31 -2.40 -2.51
N TYR A 110 -27.37 -2.68 -3.41
CA TYR A 110 -27.03 -4.05 -3.78
C TYR A 110 -26.39 -4.81 -2.61
N ASN A 111 -26.49 -6.14 -2.64
CA ASN A 111 -25.80 -6.98 -1.66
C ASN A 111 -24.29 -6.73 -1.70
N PRO A 112 -23.61 -6.69 -0.55
CA PRO A 112 -22.19 -6.40 -0.49
C PRO A 112 -21.37 -7.48 -1.20
N VAL A 113 -20.39 -7.04 -1.97
CA VAL A 113 -19.43 -7.91 -2.68
C VAL A 113 -18.05 -7.55 -2.20
N HIS A 114 -17.24 -8.53 -1.82
CA HIS A 114 -15.87 -8.28 -1.36
C HIS A 114 -14.86 -8.94 -2.29
N ALA A 115 -13.70 -8.31 -2.42
CA ALA A 115 -12.58 -8.92 -3.14
C ALA A 115 -12.09 -10.19 -2.41
N PRO A 116 -11.45 -11.12 -3.13
CA PRO A 116 -10.72 -12.20 -2.49
C PRO A 116 -9.71 -11.67 -1.46
N SER A 117 -9.49 -12.43 -0.39
CA SER A 117 -8.50 -12.08 0.64
C SER A 117 -7.12 -11.82 0.02
N CYS A 118 -6.42 -10.79 0.50
CA CYS A 118 -5.08 -10.40 0.07
C CYS A 118 -4.97 -9.86 -1.36
N SER A 119 -6.08 -9.54 -2.04
CA SER A 119 -6.04 -8.89 -3.36
C SER A 119 -5.34 -7.53 -3.30
N GLU A 120 -5.62 -6.74 -2.27
CA GLU A 120 -4.98 -5.47 -1.95
C GLU A 120 -3.47 -5.62 -1.77
N LYS A 121 -3.02 -6.68 -1.08
CA LYS A 121 -1.59 -6.93 -0.81
C LYS A 121 -0.79 -7.14 -2.10
N LYS A 122 -1.38 -7.81 -3.10
CA LYS A 122 -0.75 -7.98 -4.42
C LYS A 122 -0.60 -6.66 -5.17
N ILE A 123 -1.59 -5.77 -5.05
CA ILE A 123 -1.52 -4.43 -5.63
C ILE A 123 -0.44 -3.60 -4.93
N ILE A 124 -0.43 -3.62 -3.59
CA ILE A 124 0.58 -2.94 -2.77
C ILE A 124 1.99 -3.42 -3.13
N TYR A 125 2.19 -4.73 -3.30
CA TYR A 125 3.46 -5.31 -3.74
C TYR A 125 3.93 -4.72 -5.07
N GLY A 126 3.04 -4.67 -6.06
CA GLY A 126 3.37 -4.08 -7.37
C GLY A 126 3.76 -2.60 -7.29
N VAL A 127 3.06 -1.83 -6.45
CA VAL A 127 3.36 -0.41 -6.23
C VAL A 127 4.71 -0.23 -5.54
N LEU A 128 4.98 -1.00 -4.47
CA LEU A 128 6.25 -0.97 -3.74
C LEU A 128 7.41 -1.37 -4.64
N MET A 129 7.30 -2.48 -5.37
CA MET A 129 8.32 -2.94 -6.31
C MET A 129 8.64 -1.86 -7.36
N THR A 130 7.60 -1.25 -7.93
CA THR A 130 7.77 -0.14 -8.88
C THR A 130 8.48 1.03 -8.24
N GLN A 131 8.13 1.36 -6.99
CA GLN A 131 8.75 2.47 -6.28
C GLN A 131 10.21 2.18 -5.90
N SER A 132 10.54 0.95 -5.53
CA SER A 132 11.92 0.52 -5.26
C SER A 132 12.80 0.74 -6.49
N CYS A 133 12.34 0.33 -7.67
CA CYS A 133 13.04 0.54 -8.94
C CYS A 133 13.15 2.02 -9.36
N LYS A 134 12.31 2.91 -8.81
CA LYS A 134 12.38 4.36 -9.06
C LYS A 134 13.29 5.09 -8.09
N ALA A 135 13.43 4.58 -6.87
CA ALA A 135 14.19 5.22 -5.80
C ALA A 135 15.70 5.03 -5.98
N HIS A 136 16.13 3.87 -6.48
CA HIS A 136 17.53 3.48 -6.62
C HIS A 136 17.78 2.66 -7.89
N ASP A 137 19.05 2.53 -8.27
CA ASP A 137 19.48 1.79 -9.46
C ASP A 137 19.19 0.29 -9.36
N THR A 138 19.13 -0.26 -8.14
CA THR A 138 18.78 -1.66 -7.89
C THR A 138 17.57 -1.81 -6.95
N PRO A 139 16.70 -2.82 -7.18
CA PRO A 139 15.49 -3.00 -6.38
C PRO A 139 15.76 -3.27 -4.89
N ASP A 140 16.87 -3.92 -4.54
CA ASP A 140 17.25 -4.23 -3.17
C ASP A 140 17.60 -2.98 -2.37
N GLU A 141 18.40 -2.06 -2.95
CA GLU A 141 18.66 -0.74 -2.35
C GLU A 141 17.36 0.06 -2.20
N GLY A 142 16.51 0.02 -3.23
CA GLY A 142 15.22 0.70 -3.22
C GLY A 142 14.26 0.19 -2.14
N VAL A 143 14.17 -1.14 -1.94
CA VAL A 143 13.38 -1.72 -0.86
C VAL A 143 13.95 -1.33 0.50
N PHE A 144 15.27 -1.38 0.68
CA PHE A 144 15.90 -0.96 1.92
C PHE A 144 15.60 0.51 2.25
N PHE A 145 15.76 1.41 1.28
CA PHE A 145 15.46 2.83 1.42
C PHE A 145 13.99 3.08 1.81
N LEU A 146 13.05 2.46 1.09
CA LEU A 146 11.62 2.60 1.38
C LEU A 146 11.26 2.08 2.77
N PHE A 147 11.84 0.95 3.16
CA PHE A 147 11.60 0.36 4.46
C PHE A 147 12.16 1.23 5.61
N GLN A 148 13.34 1.81 5.44
CA GLN A 148 13.87 2.79 6.40
C GLN A 148 12.97 4.02 6.51
N HIS A 149 12.46 4.54 5.39
CA HIS A 149 11.51 5.66 5.41
C HIS A 149 10.20 5.27 6.13
N TRP A 150 9.70 4.05 5.92
CA TRP A 150 8.56 3.51 6.65
C TRP A 150 8.81 3.52 8.16
N CYS A 151 9.90 2.92 8.63
CA CYS A 151 10.24 2.86 10.06
C CYS A 151 10.32 4.25 10.71
N ASN A 152 10.86 5.23 10.00
CA ASN A 152 10.98 6.63 10.48
C ASN A 152 9.65 7.40 10.47
N SER A 153 8.64 6.88 9.79
CA SER A 153 7.31 7.52 9.67
C SER A 153 6.27 6.96 10.65
N GLN A 154 6.58 5.84 11.30
CA GLN A 154 5.74 5.28 12.35
C GLN A 154 6.00 6.02 13.68
N PRO A 155 4.96 6.36 14.45
CA PRO A 155 5.09 7.02 15.75
C PRO A 155 5.70 6.12 16.84
#